data_AF-A0A1R0LEQ7-F1
#
_entry.id   AF-A0A1R0LEQ7-F1
#
_cell.length_a   1.000
_cell.length_b   1.000
_cell.length_c   1.000
_cell.angle_alpha   90.00
_cell.angle_beta   90.00
_cell.angle_gamma   90.00
#
_symmetry.space_group_name_H-M   'P 1'
#
loop_
_entity.id
_entity.type
_entity.pdbx_description
1 polymer ?
#
loop_
_entity_poly.entity_id
_entity_poly.type
_entity_poly.pdbx_seq_one_letter_code
_entity_poly.pdbx_strand_id
1 'polypeptide(L)'
;MSMDRRCPAAHPEDPTDCVGPVVVTVLDAVNAGADGCEHHGARLLASLDGGRVYALPDAPAGAAIRVFKAADGIRPFCWVDGPRTEPSQLSHAENRERHGR
;
A
#
# COMPACT_ATOMS: atom_id res chain seq x y z
N MET A 1 -13.94 -9.11 -17.71
CA MET A 1 -12.75 -9.21 -16.83
C MET A 1 -11.54 -9.01 -17.73
N SER A 2 -11.06 -7.77 -17.86
CA SER A 2 -9.92 -7.47 -18.73
C SER A 2 -8.62 -7.79 -17.97
N MET A 3 -7.79 -8.64 -18.56
CA MET A 3 -6.53 -9.13 -18.00
C MET A 3 -5.30 -8.26 -18.38
N ASP A 4 -5.47 -7.10 -19.02
CA ASP A 4 -4.32 -6.34 -19.57
C ASP A 4 -4.16 -4.91 -19.06
N ARG A 5 -4.73 -4.56 -17.90
CA ARG A 5 -4.44 -3.26 -17.26
C ARG A 5 -3.78 -3.47 -15.90
N ARG A 6 -2.56 -2.95 -15.78
CA ARG A 6 -1.85 -2.77 -14.50
C ARG A 6 -2.82 -2.15 -13.48
N CYS A 7 -2.75 -2.60 -12.23
CA CYS A 7 -3.52 -1.99 -11.14
C CYS A 7 -3.24 -0.47 -11.09
N PRO A 8 -4.25 0.40 -10.98
CA PRO A 8 -4.00 1.85 -10.91
C PRO A 8 -3.17 2.24 -9.68
N ALA A 9 -3.30 1.51 -8.57
CA ALA A 9 -2.48 1.70 -7.37
C ALA A 9 -1.09 1.03 -7.44
N ALA A 10 -0.79 0.23 -8.47
CA ALA A 10 0.54 -0.36 -8.58
C ALA A 10 1.55 0.69 -9.06
N HIS A 11 2.66 0.83 -8.34
CA HIS A 11 3.78 1.61 -8.83
C HIS A 11 4.29 1.04 -10.17
N PRO A 12 4.75 1.88 -11.12
CA PRO A 12 5.25 1.39 -12.41
C PRO A 12 6.38 0.36 -12.31
N GLU A 13 7.19 0.44 -11.27
CA GLU A 13 8.30 -0.49 -11.01
C GLU A 13 7.92 -1.68 -10.11
N ASP A 14 6.71 -1.72 -9.54
CA ASP A 14 6.26 -2.93 -8.82
C ASP A 14 5.97 -4.02 -9.86
N PRO A 15 6.67 -5.17 -9.85
CA PRO A 15 6.46 -6.23 -10.85
C PRO A 15 5.29 -7.17 -10.53
N THR A 16 4.69 -7.06 -9.33
CA THR A 16 3.77 -8.09 -8.83
C THR A 16 2.37 -7.96 -9.42
N ASP A 17 1.71 -9.08 -9.70
CA ASP A 17 0.33 -9.09 -10.18
C ASP A 17 -0.68 -8.66 -9.11
N CYS A 18 -1.89 -8.30 -9.55
CA CYS A 18 -3.00 -8.03 -8.64
C CYS A 18 -3.38 -9.28 -7.86
N VAL A 19 -3.74 -9.10 -6.59
CA VAL A 19 -4.43 -10.13 -5.81
C VAL A 19 -5.87 -9.68 -5.61
N GLY A 20 -6.74 -10.15 -6.48
CA GLY A 20 -8.17 -9.84 -6.45
C GLY A 20 -8.55 -8.51 -7.14
N PRO A 21 -9.83 -8.11 -7.01
CA PRO A 21 -10.37 -6.93 -7.67
C PRO A 21 -9.88 -5.63 -7.03
N VAL A 22 -10.08 -4.51 -7.73
CA VAL A 22 -9.93 -3.16 -7.18
C VAL A 22 -11.06 -2.88 -6.19
N VAL A 23 -10.72 -2.58 -4.94
CA VAL A 23 -11.68 -2.49 -3.81
C VAL A 23 -11.37 -1.36 -2.82
N VAL A 24 -10.27 -0.64 -3.00
CA VAL A 24 -9.92 0.51 -2.14
C VAL A 24 -9.47 1.70 -2.95
N THR A 25 -9.59 2.89 -2.38
CA THR A 25 -8.91 4.11 -2.83
C THR A 25 -7.86 4.47 -1.79
N VAL A 26 -6.62 4.69 -2.23
CA VAL A 26 -5.55 5.23 -1.38
C VAL A 26 -5.31 6.68 -1.77
N LEU A 27 -5.34 7.56 -0.77
CA LEU A 27 -5.09 8.99 -0.92
C LEU A 27 -3.78 9.37 -0.21
N ASP A 28 -3.03 10.29 -0.81
CA ASP A 28 -1.93 10.97 -0.13
C ASP A 28 -2.44 12.09 0.80
N ALA A 29 -1.49 12.82 1.40
CA ALA A 29 -1.75 13.92 2.31
C ALA A 29 -2.48 15.11 1.66
N VAL A 30 -2.43 15.26 0.33
CA VAL A 30 -3.07 16.35 -0.43
C VAL A 30 -4.33 15.91 -1.17
N ASN A 31 -4.81 14.69 -0.93
CA ASN A 31 -5.98 14.06 -1.55
C ASN A 31 -5.81 13.66 -3.03
N ALA A 32 -4.59 13.57 -3.55
CA ALA A 32 -4.36 12.82 -4.80
C ALA A 32 -4.33 11.33 -4.47
N GLY A 33 -4.79 10.47 -5.39
CA GLY A 33 -4.90 9.06 -5.08
C GLY A 33 -5.22 8.17 -6.26
N ALA A 34 -5.23 6.87 -5.97
CA ALA A 34 -5.48 5.82 -6.94
C ALA A 34 -6.32 4.70 -6.33
N ASP A 35 -7.16 4.10 -7.15
CA ASP A 35 -7.90 2.89 -6.79
C ASP A 35 -7.02 1.65 -6.96
N GLY A 36 -7.13 0.72 -6.01
CA GLY A 36 -6.27 -0.47 -5.93
C GLY A 36 -6.97 -1.73 -5.48
N CYS A 37 -6.41 -2.87 -5.85
CA CYS A 37 -6.65 -4.12 -5.13
C CYS A 37 -6.04 -4.05 -3.73
N GLU A 38 -6.40 -4.98 -2.84
CA GLU A 38 -5.87 -4.95 -1.47
C GLU A 38 -4.34 -5.03 -1.43
N HIS A 39 -3.73 -5.80 -2.33
CA HIS A 39 -2.29 -5.97 -2.42
C HIS A 39 -1.55 -4.69 -2.82
N HIS A 40 -1.90 -4.09 -3.97
CA HIS A 40 -1.24 -2.85 -4.42
C HIS A 40 -1.66 -1.64 -3.60
N GLY A 41 -2.90 -1.61 -3.09
CA GLY A 41 -3.35 -0.57 -2.16
C GLY A 41 -2.50 -0.55 -0.88
N ALA A 42 -2.15 -1.72 -0.33
CA ALA A 42 -1.30 -1.79 0.86
C ALA A 42 0.13 -1.31 0.59
N ARG A 43 0.70 -1.68 -0.56
CA ARG A 43 2.05 -1.25 -0.96
C ARG A 43 2.14 0.23 -1.28
N LEU A 44 1.12 0.79 -1.94
CA LEU A 44 1.00 2.23 -2.19
C LEU A 44 0.88 2.96 -0.85
N LEU A 45 -0.03 2.53 0.03
CA LEU A 45 -0.21 3.15 1.35
C LEU A 45 1.08 3.13 2.17
N ALA A 46 1.80 2.01 2.17
CA ALA A 46 3.08 1.89 2.87
C ALA A 46 4.19 2.80 2.32
N SER A 47 4.05 3.31 1.10
CA SER A 47 5.05 4.17 0.45
C SER A 47 4.72 5.67 0.55
N LEU A 48 3.59 6.03 1.15
CA LEU A 48 3.13 7.41 1.29
C LEU A 48 3.34 7.92 2.72
N ASP A 49 3.86 9.14 2.85
CA ASP A 49 3.79 9.88 4.09
C ASP A 49 2.39 10.52 4.26
N GLY A 50 1.73 10.26 5.39
CA GLY A 50 0.36 10.73 5.65
C GLY A 50 -0.73 10.08 4.79
N GLY A 51 -0.46 8.92 4.20
CA GLY A 51 -1.42 8.19 3.36
C GLY A 51 -2.67 7.73 4.13
N ARG A 52 -3.80 7.67 3.43
CA ARG A 52 -5.09 7.19 3.96
C ARG A 52 -5.73 6.21 2.99
N VAL A 53 -6.47 5.24 3.51
CA VAL A 53 -7.18 4.23 2.70
C VAL A 53 -8.67 4.23 3.01
N TYR A 54 -9.47 4.13 1.97
CA TYR A 54 -10.93 4.02 2.02
C TYR A 54 -11.38 2.82 1.20
N ALA A 55 -12.46 2.17 1.63
CA ALA A 55 -13.08 1.09 0.87
C ALA A 55 -13.96 1.71 -0.23
N LEU A 56 -13.97 1.09 -1.42
CA LEU A 56 -14.95 1.44 -2.45
C LEU A 56 -16.37 1.04 -2.01
N PRO A 57 -17.44 1.67 -2.56
CA PRO A 57 -18.82 1.45 -2.08
C PRO A 57 -19.27 -0.02 -2.06
N ASP A 58 -18.80 -0.80 -3.03
CA ASP A 58 -19.13 -2.21 -3.28
C ASP A 58 -18.00 -3.18 -2.86
N ALA A 59 -16.99 -2.67 -2.13
CA ALA A 59 -15.90 -3.47 -1.61
C ALA A 59 -16.37 -4.44 -0.51
N PRO A 60 -15.73 -5.62 -0.39
CA PRO A 60 -16.01 -6.53 0.72
C PRO A 60 -15.76 -5.84 2.07
N ALA A 61 -16.62 -6.12 3.04
CA ALA A 61 -16.52 -5.56 4.38
C ALA A 61 -15.10 -5.70 4.95
N GLY A 62 -14.58 -4.60 5.51
CA GLY A 62 -13.25 -4.55 6.10
C GLY A 62 -12.08 -4.47 5.11
N ALA A 63 -12.31 -4.29 3.80
CA ALA A 63 -11.23 -4.15 2.81
C ALA A 63 -10.20 -3.08 3.19
N ALA A 64 -10.66 -1.86 3.52
CA ALA A 64 -9.76 -0.78 3.96
C ALA A 64 -8.97 -1.14 5.23
N ILE A 65 -9.59 -1.86 6.18
CA ILE A 65 -8.92 -2.28 7.42
C ILE A 65 -7.84 -3.33 7.13
N ARG A 66 -8.11 -4.29 6.25
CA ARG A 66 -7.11 -5.29 5.83
C ARG A 66 -5.92 -4.62 5.15
N VAL A 67 -6.19 -3.68 4.24
CA VAL A 67 -5.15 -2.89 3.56
C VAL A 67 -4.32 -2.08 4.55
N PHE A 68 -4.98 -1.36 5.46
CA PHE A 68 -4.30 -0.57 6.50
C PHE A 68 -3.39 -1.44 7.38
N LYS A 69 -3.90 -2.59 7.84
CA LYS A 69 -3.11 -3.54 8.65
C LYS A 69 -1.96 -4.17 7.88
N ALA A 70 -2.16 -4.47 6.60
CA ALA A 70 -1.11 -5.02 5.75
C ALA A 70 0.02 -4.00 5.51
N ALA A 71 -0.34 -2.74 5.22
CA ALA A 71 0.61 -1.66 4.98
C ALA A 71 1.57 -1.42 6.16
N ASP A 72 1.09 -1.58 7.39
CA ASP A 72 1.87 -1.39 8.61
C ASP A 72 3.16 -2.25 8.68
N GLY A 73 3.13 -3.45 8.08
CA GLY A 73 4.27 -4.37 8.02
C GLY A 73 5.03 -4.35 6.69
N ILE A 74 4.60 -3.52 5.72
CA ILE A 74 5.25 -3.40 4.41
C ILE A 74 6.26 -2.26 4.47
N ARG A 75 7.47 -2.50 3.97
CA ARG A 75 8.45 -1.42 3.79
C ARG A 75 8.07 -0.54 2.60
N PRO A 76 8.28 0.78 2.65
CA PRO A 76 8.16 1.66 1.49
C PRO A 76 8.97 1.12 0.30
N PHE A 77 8.41 1.23 -0.92
CA PHE A 77 9.01 0.77 -2.16
C PHE A 77 9.56 -0.67 -2.02
N CYS A 78 8.71 -1.60 -1.59
CA CYS A 78 9.13 -2.97 -1.22
C CYS A 78 9.70 -3.81 -2.37
N TRP A 79 9.57 -3.34 -3.61
CA TRP A 79 10.19 -3.93 -4.81
C TRP A 79 11.63 -3.43 -5.07
N VAL A 80 12.09 -2.40 -4.36
CA VAL A 80 13.45 -1.87 -4.50
C VAL A 80 14.41 -2.64 -3.60
N ASP A 81 15.40 -3.27 -4.22
CA ASP A 81 16.54 -3.87 -3.53
C ASP A 81 17.56 -2.80 -3.13
N GLY A 82 18.10 -2.92 -1.91
CA GLY A 82 19.13 -2.01 -1.41
C GLY A 82 19.19 -1.94 0.12
N PRO A 83 20.28 -1.40 0.68
CA PRO A 83 20.40 -1.22 2.12
C PRO A 83 19.31 -0.27 2.64
N ARG A 84 18.77 -0.59 3.83
CA ARG A 84 17.73 0.17 4.55
C ARG A 84 18.34 0.73 5.85
N THR A 85 18.93 1.91 5.76
CA THR A 85 19.67 2.54 6.86
C THR A 85 18.84 3.61 7.58
N GLU A 86 17.87 4.21 6.90
CA GLU A 86 17.05 5.30 7.44
C GLU A 86 15.65 4.82 7.88
N PRO A 87 15.02 5.47 8.89
CA PRO A 87 13.66 5.16 9.33
C PRO A 87 12.61 5.22 8.22
N SER A 88 12.77 6.15 7.27
CA SER A 88 11.87 6.32 6.12
C SER A 88 11.91 5.16 5.12
N GLN A 89 12.85 4.23 5.28
CA GLN A 89 13.00 3.06 4.40
C GLN A 89 12.44 1.77 5.05
N LEU A 90 11.96 1.87 6.28
CA LEU A 90 11.43 0.77 7.09
C LEU A 90 9.92 0.83 7.18
N SER A 91 9.30 -0.30 7.48
CA SER A 91 7.88 -0.35 7.81
C SER A 91 7.59 0.36 9.13
N HIS A 92 6.34 0.72 9.36
CA HIS A 92 5.92 1.29 10.64
C HIS A 92 6.12 0.30 11.80
N ALA A 93 5.88 -1.00 11.58
CA ALA A 93 6.16 -2.04 12.56
C ALA A 93 7.63 -2.08 12.97
N GLU A 94 8.56 -2.10 12.00
CA GLU A 94 10.01 -2.09 12.29
C GLU A 94 10.45 -0.82 13.02
N ASN A 95 9.90 0.34 12.64
CA ASN A 95 10.20 1.59 13.33
C ASN A 95 9.75 1.54 14.79
N ARG A 96 8.56 1.02 15.09
CA ARG A 96 8.09 0.85 16.48
C ARG A 96 9.00 -0.07 17.28
N GLU A 97 9.45 -1.18 16.69
CA GLU A 97 10.37 -2.11 17.36
C GLU A 97 11.73 -1.45 17.67
N ARG A 98 12.22 -0.57 16.79
CA ARG A 98 13.48 0.18 17.01
C ARG A 98 13.35 1.26 18.08
N HIS A 99 12.20 1.92 18.18
CA HIS A 99 11.97 3.02 19.13
C HIS A 99 11.41 2.57 20.48
N GLY A 100 10.88 1.35 20.57
CA GLY A 100 10.37 0.75 21.82
C GLY A 100 11.44 0.07 22.68
N ARG A 101 12.71 0.21 22.32
CA ARG A 101 13.88 -0.34 23.03
C ARG A 101 14.74 0.78 23.58
#